data_AF-A0A914ADQ7-F1
#
_entry.id   AF-A0A914ADQ7-F1
#
_cell.length_a   1.000
_cell.length_b   1.000
_cell.length_c   1.000
_cell.angle_alpha   90.00
_cell.angle_beta   90.00
_cell.angle_gamma   90.00
#
_symmetry.space_group_name_H-M   'P 1'
#
loop_
_entity.id
_entity.type
_entity.pdbx_description
1 polymer ?
#
loop_
_entity_poly.entity_id
_entity_poly.type
_entity_poly.pdbx_seq_one_letter_code
_entity_poly.pdbx_strand_id
1 'polypeptide(L)'
;MGAIGTFIVAALAFMCIVRPLCASPEDETVYPNIAEIDVTEMFLFNLVKDVNGQLSSENVQTVFQRIIARQNISPERVDSNSLTALRSKLGRLWHSWRSQKGSNGRSKLLRTFEKNVYTLKVPHKTGSPTKRKLEYQLESEKIKRRKVEESLATVSNDLVKCSQEKLEVERKFERYSDPKKREKGERGRTKGKQSYMYSERQRRRHKHKQITDMKDFLECRKDLLSVEFLDEGGQTVKVVRNDNDYIIRTADQICEEDIDEMIFIMDTFNVTQSGYHEIAQRYSALPRACRIAKRRNELLPCLK
;
A
#
# COMPACT_ATOMS: atom_id res chain seq x y z
N MET A 1 11.37 23.18 7.26
CA MET A 1 10.00 22.84 7.68
C MET A 1 9.31 22.09 6.56
N GLY A 2 9.27 20.76 6.65
CA GLY A 2 8.63 19.91 5.67
C GLY A 2 8.91 18.44 5.97
N ALA A 3 7.86 17.62 5.91
CA ALA A 3 7.90 16.17 5.69
C ALA A 3 8.38 15.21 6.82
N ILE A 4 7.92 15.39 8.06
CA ILE A 4 7.93 14.28 9.06
C ILE A 4 6.50 13.81 9.41
N GLY A 5 5.46 14.54 9.01
CA GLY A 5 4.07 14.25 9.40
C GLY A 5 3.34 13.14 8.64
N THR A 6 3.93 12.53 7.60
CA THR A 6 3.18 11.62 6.70
C THR A 6 3.40 10.13 6.96
N PHE A 7 4.37 9.73 7.78
CA PHE A 7 4.67 8.30 7.98
C PHE A 7 3.96 7.65 9.18
N ILE A 8 3.45 8.42 10.13
CA ILE A 8 2.78 7.85 11.33
C ILE A 8 1.27 7.66 11.11
N VAL A 9 0.64 8.39 10.18
CA VAL A 9 -0.80 8.25 9.89
C VAL A 9 -1.11 6.97 9.08
N ALA A 10 -0.14 6.42 8.34
CA ALA A 10 -0.34 5.20 7.56
C ALA A 10 -0.36 3.91 8.40
N ALA A 11 0.31 3.90 9.57
CA ALA A 11 0.40 2.71 10.42
C ALA A 11 -0.84 2.50 11.32
N LEU A 12 -1.56 3.57 11.67
CA LEU A 12 -2.80 3.47 12.47
C LEU A 12 -4.06 3.25 11.63
N ALA A 13 -4.02 3.54 10.31
CA ALA A 13 -5.14 3.28 9.41
C ALA A 13 -5.27 1.79 9.02
N PHE A 14 -4.26 0.96 9.27
CA PHE A 14 -4.24 -0.44 8.83
C PHE A 14 -4.79 -1.45 9.87
N MET A 15 -5.08 -1.00 11.09
CA MET A 15 -5.57 -1.87 12.19
C MET A 15 -7.09 -1.76 12.44
N CYS A 16 -7.84 -0.98 11.67
CA CYS A 16 -9.29 -0.77 11.89
C CYS A 16 -10.23 -1.35 10.81
N ILE A 17 -9.77 -2.24 9.93
CA ILE A 17 -10.64 -2.91 8.94
C ILE A 17 -10.58 -4.43 9.11
N VAL A 18 -10.95 -4.91 10.29
CA VAL A 18 -11.53 -6.24 10.45
C VAL A 18 -12.74 -6.09 11.37
N ARG A 19 -13.83 -5.55 10.82
CA ARG A 19 -15.15 -5.71 11.44
C ARG A 19 -15.55 -7.17 11.21
N PRO A 20 -15.79 -8.00 12.25
CA PRO A 20 -16.59 -9.17 12.05
C PRO A 20 -18.02 -8.67 11.77
N LEU A 21 -18.46 -8.78 10.52
CA LEU A 21 -19.88 -8.74 10.21
C LEU A 21 -20.50 -9.99 10.86
N CYS A 22 -20.91 -9.86 12.12
CA CYS A 22 -21.96 -10.69 12.68
C CYS A 22 -23.25 -10.34 11.94
N ALA A 23 -23.44 -10.97 10.78
CA ALA A 23 -24.75 -11.10 10.18
C ALA A 23 -25.51 -12.16 10.98
N SER A 24 -26.57 -11.72 11.66
CA SER A 24 -27.63 -12.57 12.20
C SER A 24 -28.20 -13.47 11.09
N PRO A 25 -28.62 -14.71 11.39
CA PRO A 25 -29.09 -15.67 10.40
C PRO A 25 -30.53 -15.33 10.03
N GLU A 26 -30.73 -14.49 9.02
CA GLU A 26 -32.02 -14.42 8.34
C GLU A 26 -31.94 -15.24 7.06
N ASP A 27 -32.48 -16.46 7.16
CA ASP A 27 -32.91 -17.34 6.07
C ASP A 27 -32.23 -17.07 4.71
N GLU A 28 -31.06 -17.68 4.52
CA GLU A 28 -30.52 -17.93 3.18
C GLU A 28 -31.40 -18.97 2.46
N THR A 29 -32.64 -18.60 2.15
CA THR A 29 -33.34 -19.24 1.04
C THR A 29 -32.53 -18.90 -0.19
N VAL A 30 -31.76 -19.88 -0.68
CA VAL A 30 -31.03 -19.83 -1.94
C VAL A 30 -32.04 -19.59 -3.05
N TYR A 31 -32.36 -18.32 -3.31
CA TYR A 31 -33.20 -17.96 -4.44
C TYR A 31 -32.39 -18.28 -5.71
N PRO A 32 -32.95 -19.03 -6.66
CA PRO A 32 -32.30 -19.20 -7.95
C PRO A 32 -31.96 -17.81 -8.51
N ASN A 33 -30.77 -17.64 -9.08
CA ASN A 33 -30.27 -16.33 -9.59
C ASN A 33 -31.22 -15.64 -10.60
N ILE A 34 -32.23 -16.35 -11.08
CA ILE A 34 -33.23 -15.94 -12.04
C ILE A 34 -34.61 -16.22 -11.44
N ALA A 35 -35.42 -15.17 -11.29
CA ALA A 35 -36.85 -15.28 -11.07
C ALA A 35 -37.54 -15.68 -12.37
N GLU A 36 -38.28 -16.77 -12.35
CA GLU A 36 -39.13 -17.20 -13.47
C GLU A 36 -40.56 -16.73 -13.19
N ILE A 37 -41.09 -15.88 -14.07
CA ILE A 37 -42.41 -15.28 -13.93
C ILE A 37 -43.28 -15.75 -15.09
N ASP A 38 -44.23 -16.63 -14.81
CA ASP A 38 -45.17 -17.12 -15.81
C ASP A 38 -46.28 -16.11 -16.06
N VAL A 39 -46.49 -15.78 -17.33
CA VAL A 39 -47.46 -14.78 -17.75
C VAL A 39 -48.17 -15.25 -19.00
N THR A 40 -49.50 -15.22 -19.03
CA THR A 40 -50.25 -15.56 -20.25
C THR A 40 -49.98 -14.55 -21.36
N GLU A 41 -49.82 -15.03 -22.60
CA GLU A 41 -49.59 -14.15 -23.76
C GLU A 41 -50.74 -13.17 -23.97
N MET A 42 -51.98 -13.56 -23.64
CA MET A 42 -53.15 -12.70 -23.69
C MET A 42 -53.01 -11.48 -22.76
N PHE A 43 -52.47 -11.67 -21.56
CA PHE A 43 -52.25 -10.55 -20.65
C PHE A 43 -51.16 -9.61 -21.18
N LEU A 44 -50.04 -10.15 -21.67
CA LEU A 44 -48.99 -9.36 -22.29
C LEU A 44 -49.52 -8.56 -23.48
N PHE A 45 -50.34 -9.19 -24.32
CA PHE A 45 -50.96 -8.54 -25.47
C PHE A 45 -51.86 -7.37 -25.04
N ASN A 46 -52.70 -7.54 -24.02
CA ASN A 46 -53.53 -6.44 -23.50
C ASN A 46 -52.67 -5.27 -23.00
N LEU A 47 -51.58 -5.55 -22.27
CA LEU A 47 -50.66 -4.51 -21.81
C LEU A 47 -49.97 -3.77 -22.96
N VAL A 48 -49.63 -4.46 -24.05
CA VAL A 48 -49.02 -3.83 -25.24
C VAL A 48 -50.05 -3.04 -26.04
N LYS A 49 -51.31 -3.50 -26.05
CA LYS A 49 -52.43 -2.81 -26.68
C LYS A 49 -52.72 -1.50 -25.96
N ASP A 50 -52.64 -1.45 -24.63
CA ASP A 50 -52.81 -0.22 -23.84
C ASP A 50 -51.82 0.88 -24.25
N VAL A 51 -50.59 0.50 -24.62
CA VAL A 51 -49.55 1.42 -25.10
C VAL A 51 -49.51 1.54 -26.63
N ASN A 52 -50.55 1.08 -27.33
CA ASN A 52 -50.65 1.08 -28.80
C ASN A 52 -49.45 0.45 -29.54
N GLY A 53 -48.73 -0.48 -28.88
CA GLY A 53 -47.52 -1.10 -29.39
C GLY A 53 -46.28 -0.19 -29.45
N GLN A 54 -46.30 0.96 -28.78
CA GLN A 54 -45.12 1.80 -28.63
C GLN A 54 -44.20 1.19 -27.55
N LEU A 55 -43.11 0.56 -28.00
CA LEU A 55 -42.15 -0.15 -27.15
C LEU A 55 -40.92 0.72 -26.85
N SER A 56 -41.14 1.93 -26.32
CA SER A 56 -40.09 2.75 -25.70
C SER A 56 -39.59 2.09 -24.42
N SER A 57 -38.41 2.49 -23.93
CA SER A 57 -37.86 1.94 -22.68
C SER A 57 -38.81 2.14 -21.50
N GLU A 58 -39.39 3.33 -21.38
CA GLU A 58 -40.35 3.71 -20.33
C GLU A 58 -41.63 2.88 -20.38
N ASN A 59 -42.19 2.66 -21.56
CA ASN A 59 -43.40 1.84 -21.72
C ASN A 59 -43.14 0.38 -21.38
N VAL A 60 -42.00 -0.18 -21.81
CA VAL A 60 -41.61 -1.56 -21.47
C VAL A 60 -41.40 -1.71 -19.96
N GLN A 61 -40.84 -0.70 -19.31
CA GLN A 61 -40.63 -0.70 -17.86
C GLN A 61 -41.97 -0.59 -17.10
N THR A 62 -42.91 0.21 -17.60
CA THR A 62 -44.27 0.29 -17.06
C THR A 62 -45.03 -1.03 -17.20
N VAL A 63 -44.94 -1.68 -18.36
CA VAL A 63 -45.50 -3.03 -18.59
C VAL A 63 -44.88 -4.04 -17.63
N PHE A 64 -43.56 -3.99 -17.45
CA PHE A 64 -42.85 -4.86 -16.53
C PHE A 64 -43.28 -4.66 -15.07
N GLN A 65 -43.44 -3.42 -14.61
CA GLN A 65 -43.96 -3.12 -13.28
C GLN A 65 -45.37 -3.69 -13.06
N ARG A 66 -46.25 -3.60 -14.07
CA ARG A 66 -47.60 -4.21 -14.00
C ARG A 66 -47.56 -5.74 -13.93
N ILE A 67 -46.61 -6.38 -14.61
CA ILE A 67 -46.41 -7.84 -14.55
C ILE A 67 -45.97 -8.26 -13.15
N ILE A 68 -44.95 -7.57 -12.59
CA ILE A 68 -44.44 -7.83 -11.25
C ILE A 68 -45.51 -7.61 -10.18
N ALA A 69 -46.26 -6.50 -10.28
CA ALA A 69 -47.34 -6.16 -9.35
C ALA A 69 -48.43 -7.23 -9.36
N ARG A 70 -48.80 -7.74 -10.54
CA ARG A 70 -49.80 -8.82 -10.66
C ARG A 70 -49.36 -10.12 -9.99
N GLN A 71 -48.06 -10.39 -9.97
CA GLN A 71 -47.49 -11.60 -9.40
C GLN A 71 -47.04 -11.44 -7.94
N ASN A 72 -47.38 -10.30 -7.30
CA ASN A 72 -47.00 -9.97 -5.92
C ASN A 72 -45.48 -10.05 -5.66
N ILE A 73 -44.66 -9.79 -6.68
CA ILE A 73 -43.20 -9.77 -6.54
C ILE A 73 -42.77 -8.36 -6.12
N SER A 74 -41.89 -8.24 -5.12
CA SER A 74 -41.36 -6.93 -4.74
C SER A 74 -40.41 -6.39 -5.82
N PRO A 75 -40.56 -5.12 -6.29
CA PRO A 75 -39.69 -4.51 -7.30
C PRO A 75 -38.24 -4.33 -6.84
N GLU A 76 -37.99 -4.43 -5.54
CA GLU A 76 -36.64 -4.41 -4.96
C GLU A 76 -35.90 -5.74 -5.14
N ARG A 77 -36.63 -6.83 -5.39
CA ARG A 77 -36.05 -8.17 -5.55
C ARG A 77 -35.56 -8.46 -6.95
N VAL A 78 -35.99 -7.69 -7.96
CA VAL A 78 -35.79 -8.02 -9.38
C VAL A 78 -35.05 -6.90 -10.11
N ASP A 79 -34.07 -7.26 -10.94
CA ASP A 79 -33.32 -6.31 -11.73
C ASP A 79 -34.09 -5.92 -13.00
N SER A 80 -34.46 -4.64 -13.09
CA SER A 80 -35.21 -4.05 -14.20
C SER A 80 -34.31 -3.43 -15.28
N ASN A 81 -32.99 -3.50 -15.14
CA ASN A 81 -32.06 -2.77 -16.02
C ASN A 81 -32.01 -3.32 -17.45
N SER A 82 -32.33 -4.61 -17.65
CA SER A 82 -32.31 -5.24 -18.97
C SER A 82 -33.58 -6.03 -19.25
N LEU A 83 -34.52 -5.38 -19.96
CA LEU A 83 -35.82 -5.94 -20.36
C LEU A 83 -35.88 -6.26 -21.86
N THR A 84 -34.73 -6.56 -22.48
CA THR A 84 -34.61 -6.80 -23.92
C THR A 84 -35.44 -7.99 -24.41
N ALA A 85 -35.45 -9.08 -23.65
CA ALA A 85 -36.25 -10.27 -23.95
C ALA A 85 -37.76 -9.98 -23.91
N LEU A 86 -38.21 -9.25 -22.88
CA LEU A 86 -39.59 -8.81 -22.77
C LEU A 86 -39.97 -7.92 -23.95
N ARG A 87 -39.16 -6.89 -24.25
CA ARG A 87 -39.38 -6.00 -25.40
C ARG A 87 -39.53 -6.76 -26.71
N SER A 88 -38.67 -7.75 -26.96
CA SER A 88 -38.73 -8.60 -28.15
C SER A 88 -40.03 -9.40 -28.21
N LYS A 89 -40.46 -10.00 -27.09
CA LYS A 89 -41.70 -10.77 -27.01
C LYS A 89 -42.93 -9.89 -27.26
N LEU A 90 -43.01 -8.72 -26.62
CA LEU A 90 -44.09 -7.75 -26.82
C LEU A 90 -44.17 -7.27 -28.28
N GLY A 91 -43.00 -7.02 -28.90
CA GLY A 91 -42.91 -6.65 -30.31
C GLY A 91 -43.45 -7.73 -31.25
N ARG A 92 -43.11 -9.00 -30.99
CA ARG A 92 -43.65 -10.13 -31.77
C ARG A 92 -45.16 -10.23 -31.63
N LEU A 93 -45.71 -10.17 -30.41
CA LEU A 93 -47.16 -10.23 -30.18
C LEU A 93 -47.90 -9.11 -30.91
N TRP A 94 -47.39 -7.88 -30.82
CA TRP A 94 -47.99 -6.74 -31.52
C TRP A 94 -47.91 -6.85 -33.04
N HIS A 95 -46.75 -7.28 -33.56
CA HIS A 95 -46.57 -7.48 -35.00
C HIS A 95 -47.49 -8.59 -35.53
N SER A 96 -47.59 -9.72 -34.82
CA SER A 96 -48.53 -10.81 -35.15
C SER A 96 -49.98 -10.34 -35.15
N TRP A 97 -50.38 -9.47 -34.22
CA TRP A 97 -51.72 -8.88 -34.22
C TRP A 97 -51.96 -7.96 -35.43
N ARG A 98 -51.00 -7.07 -35.73
CA ARG A 98 -51.12 -6.14 -36.87
C ARG A 98 -51.11 -6.84 -38.23
N SER A 99 -50.37 -7.94 -38.37
CA SER A 99 -50.26 -8.66 -39.64
C SER A 99 -51.51 -9.48 -39.98
N GLN A 100 -52.34 -9.83 -38.99
CA GLN A 100 -53.59 -10.55 -39.22
C GLN A 100 -54.68 -9.64 -39.81
N LYS A 101 -55.15 -10.03 -41.01
CA LYS A 101 -56.29 -9.43 -41.71
C LYS A 101 -57.56 -10.27 -41.49
N GLY A 102 -58.71 -9.60 -41.36
CA GLY A 102 -60.01 -10.23 -41.18
C GLY A 102 -60.32 -10.66 -39.73
N SER A 103 -61.62 -10.71 -39.40
CA SER A 103 -62.12 -11.03 -38.06
C SER A 103 -61.76 -12.46 -37.63
N ASN A 104 -61.92 -13.43 -38.52
CA ASN A 104 -61.64 -14.84 -38.22
C ASN A 104 -60.18 -15.11 -37.88
N GLY A 105 -59.23 -14.47 -38.58
CA GLY A 105 -57.79 -14.60 -38.29
C GLY A 105 -57.42 -14.02 -36.93
N ARG A 106 -57.97 -12.85 -36.61
CA ARG A 106 -57.78 -12.19 -35.31
C ARG A 106 -58.37 -12.99 -34.15
N SER A 107 -59.57 -13.54 -34.31
CA SER A 107 -60.21 -14.38 -33.28
C SER A 107 -59.43 -15.67 -33.04
N LYS A 108 -58.90 -16.31 -34.10
CA LYS A 108 -58.00 -17.47 -33.96
C LYS A 108 -56.71 -17.09 -33.20
N LEU A 109 -56.13 -15.94 -33.51
CA LEU A 109 -54.91 -15.45 -32.86
C LEU A 109 -55.10 -15.17 -31.36
N LEU A 110 -56.24 -14.57 -30.98
CA LEU A 110 -56.57 -14.34 -29.56
C LEU A 110 -56.72 -15.66 -28.80
N ARG A 111 -57.38 -16.67 -29.38
CA ARG A 111 -57.48 -18.02 -28.78
C ARG A 111 -56.11 -18.66 -28.58
N THR A 112 -55.14 -18.42 -29.47
CA THR A 112 -53.76 -18.88 -29.26
C THR A 112 -53.08 -18.14 -28.11
N PHE A 113 -53.26 -16.82 -27.98
CA PHE A 113 -52.70 -16.05 -26.87
C PHE A 113 -53.28 -16.43 -25.51
N GLU A 114 -54.53 -16.87 -25.46
CA GLU A 114 -55.17 -17.37 -24.22
C GLU A 114 -54.55 -18.69 -23.74
N LYS A 115 -54.10 -19.55 -24.66
CA LYS A 115 -53.54 -20.87 -24.35
C LYS A 115 -52.05 -20.84 -24.03
N ASN A 116 -51.33 -19.87 -24.58
CA ASN A 116 -49.88 -19.80 -24.45
C ASN A 116 -49.47 -19.08 -23.16
N VAL A 117 -48.53 -19.70 -22.44
CA VAL A 117 -47.86 -19.10 -21.28
C VAL A 117 -46.44 -18.72 -21.69
N TYR A 118 -46.04 -17.50 -21.33
CA TYR A 118 -44.70 -16.97 -21.50
C TYR A 118 -44.01 -16.88 -20.15
N THR A 119 -42.93 -17.63 -19.99
CA THR A 119 -42.06 -17.55 -18.81
C THR A 119 -41.04 -16.43 -19.02
N LEU A 120 -41.21 -15.33 -18.29
CA LEU A 120 -40.25 -14.24 -18.24
C LEU A 120 -39.15 -14.56 -17.22
N LYS A 121 -37.92 -14.69 -17.69
CA LYS A 121 -36.73 -14.92 -16.86
C LYS A 121 -36.08 -13.59 -16.51
N VAL A 122 -36.08 -13.22 -15.23
CA VAL A 122 -35.50 -11.95 -14.77
C VAL A 122 -34.47 -12.19 -13.67
N PRO A 123 -33.26 -11.60 -13.76
CA PRO A 123 -32.29 -11.72 -12.69
C PRO A 123 -32.75 -11.02 -11.40
N HIS A 124 -32.39 -11.57 -10.25
CA HIS A 124 -32.57 -10.88 -8.97
C HIS A 124 -31.57 -9.73 -8.81
N LYS A 125 -31.98 -8.62 -8.16
CA LYS A 125 -31.10 -7.48 -7.85
C LYS A 125 -29.94 -7.86 -6.94
N THR A 126 -30.19 -8.76 -6.00
CA THR A 126 -29.20 -9.35 -5.08
C THR A 126 -28.41 -10.49 -5.72
N GLY A 127 -28.59 -10.74 -7.02
CA GLY A 127 -28.01 -11.87 -7.73
C GLY A 127 -26.52 -12.00 -7.46
N SER A 128 -26.16 -13.11 -6.80
CA SER A 128 -24.78 -13.55 -6.70
C SER A 128 -24.13 -13.50 -8.10
N PRO A 129 -22.89 -13.00 -8.23
CA PRO A 129 -22.24 -12.90 -9.53
C PRO A 129 -22.32 -14.24 -10.24
N THR A 130 -22.79 -14.20 -11.50
CA THR A 130 -22.94 -15.42 -12.31
C THR A 130 -21.65 -16.24 -12.29
N LYS A 131 -21.73 -17.57 -12.34
CA LYS A 131 -20.58 -18.49 -12.31
C LYS A 131 -19.41 -17.99 -13.19
N ARG A 132 -19.71 -17.46 -14.37
CA ARG A 132 -18.73 -16.89 -15.30
C ARG A 132 -18.03 -15.61 -14.80
N LYS A 133 -18.73 -14.73 -14.10
CA LYS A 133 -18.14 -13.55 -13.43
C LYS A 133 -17.26 -13.96 -12.25
N LEU A 134 -17.69 -14.96 -11.48
CA LEU A 134 -16.88 -15.52 -10.39
C LEU A 134 -15.61 -16.21 -10.91
N GLU A 135 -15.71 -16.98 -11.98
CA GLU A 135 -14.55 -17.60 -12.66
C GLU A 135 -13.57 -16.54 -13.15
N TYR A 136 -14.07 -15.46 -13.78
CA TYR A 136 -13.22 -14.36 -14.23
C TYR A 136 -12.53 -13.63 -13.07
N GLN A 137 -13.27 -13.38 -11.98
CA GLN A 137 -12.71 -12.77 -10.77
C GLN A 137 -11.65 -13.68 -10.12
N LEU A 138 -11.93 -14.98 -10.00
CA LEU A 138 -10.99 -15.97 -9.47
C LEU A 138 -9.71 -16.04 -10.31
N GLU A 139 -9.83 -16.04 -11.64
CA GLU A 139 -8.68 -16.05 -12.55
C GLU A 139 -7.86 -14.76 -12.40
N SER A 140 -8.53 -13.60 -12.27
CA SER A 140 -7.87 -12.32 -12.05
C SER A 140 -7.12 -12.27 -10.71
N GLU A 141 -7.69 -12.84 -9.64
CA GLU A 141 -7.06 -12.94 -8.32
C GLU A 141 -5.87 -13.91 -8.34
N LYS A 142 -5.98 -15.05 -9.04
CA LYS A 142 -4.85 -15.97 -9.25
C LYS A 142 -3.67 -15.29 -9.96
N ILE A 143 -3.94 -14.48 -10.98
CA ILE A 143 -2.89 -13.73 -11.71
C ILE A 143 -2.21 -12.71 -10.78
N LYS A 144 -2.98 -11.96 -10.00
CA LYS A 144 -2.42 -11.01 -9.00
C LYS A 144 -1.56 -11.74 -7.98
N ARG A 145 -2.07 -12.85 -7.43
CA ARG A 145 -1.35 -13.67 -6.45
C ARG A 145 -0.04 -14.19 -7.01
N ARG A 146 -0.02 -14.70 -8.25
CA ARG A 146 1.21 -15.16 -8.91
C ARG A 146 2.24 -14.04 -9.04
N LYS A 147 1.84 -12.83 -9.44
CA LYS A 147 2.75 -11.67 -9.51
C LYS A 147 3.34 -11.30 -8.14
N VAL A 148 2.53 -11.39 -7.08
CA VAL A 148 3.01 -11.15 -5.72
C VAL A 148 4.00 -12.25 -5.30
N GLU A 149 3.69 -13.52 -5.57
CA GLU A 149 4.59 -14.66 -5.29
C GLU A 149 5.92 -14.54 -6.05
N GLU A 150 5.90 -14.13 -7.33
CA GLU A 150 7.10 -13.84 -8.12
C GLU A 150 7.93 -12.70 -7.51
N SER A 151 7.28 -11.60 -7.08
CA SER A 151 7.97 -10.48 -6.44
C SER A 151 8.57 -10.85 -5.07
N LEU A 152 7.90 -11.72 -4.31
CA LEU A 152 8.42 -12.24 -3.04
C LEU A 152 9.62 -13.16 -3.28
N ALA A 153 9.59 -13.97 -4.34
CA ALA A 153 10.71 -14.82 -4.73
C ALA A 153 11.94 -13.99 -5.15
N THR A 154 11.76 -12.88 -5.88
CA THR A 154 12.89 -11.99 -6.22
C THR A 154 13.47 -11.33 -4.97
N VAL A 155 12.63 -10.80 -4.08
CA VAL A 155 13.09 -10.19 -2.82
C VAL A 155 13.82 -11.21 -1.94
N SER A 156 13.32 -12.45 -1.86
CA SER A 156 13.98 -13.53 -1.11
C SER A 156 15.35 -13.86 -1.70
N ASN A 157 15.47 -13.94 -3.03
CA ASN A 157 16.74 -14.22 -3.69
C ASN A 157 17.74 -13.07 -3.50
N ASP A 158 17.28 -11.82 -3.52
CA ASP A 158 18.10 -10.64 -3.28
C ASP A 158 18.59 -10.58 -1.83
N LEU A 159 17.74 -10.97 -0.86
CA LEU A 159 18.14 -11.11 0.55
C LEU A 159 19.21 -12.18 0.75
N VAL A 160 19.09 -13.33 0.07
CA VAL A 160 20.11 -14.39 0.12
C VAL A 160 21.44 -13.90 -0.46
N LYS A 161 21.42 -13.20 -1.60
CA LYS A 161 22.62 -12.59 -2.19
C LYS A 161 23.24 -11.54 -1.27
N CYS A 162 22.44 -10.62 -0.73
CA CYS A 162 22.91 -9.62 0.22
C CYS A 162 23.51 -10.25 1.48
N SER A 163 22.93 -11.36 1.97
CA SER A 163 23.48 -12.10 3.11
C SER A 163 24.82 -12.75 2.80
N GLN A 164 25.00 -13.28 1.58
CA GLN A 164 26.28 -13.85 1.14
C GLN A 164 27.35 -12.77 0.96
N GLU A 165 26.99 -11.64 0.38
CA GLU A 165 27.87 -10.46 0.26
C GLU A 165 28.27 -9.91 1.64
N LYS A 166 27.32 -9.84 2.59
CA LYS A 166 27.59 -9.47 3.99
C LYS A 166 28.61 -10.40 4.63
N LEU A 167 28.45 -11.71 4.46
CA LEU A 167 29.38 -12.73 4.96
C LEU A 167 30.77 -12.60 4.32
N GLU A 168 30.85 -12.27 3.02
CA GLU A 168 32.12 -12.01 2.34
C GLU A 168 32.82 -10.75 2.85
N VAL A 169 32.08 -9.68 3.08
CA VAL A 169 32.61 -8.42 3.64
C VAL A 169 33.08 -8.62 5.07
N GLU A 170 32.31 -9.31 5.92
CA GLU A 170 32.72 -9.67 7.28
C GLU A 170 34.00 -10.51 7.28
N ARG A 171 34.11 -11.52 6.41
CA ARG A 171 35.35 -12.32 6.25
C ARG A 171 36.53 -11.51 5.74
N LYS A 172 36.31 -10.50 4.89
CA LYS A 172 37.38 -9.57 4.47
C LYS A 172 37.80 -8.71 5.64
N PHE A 173 36.85 -8.21 6.44
CA PHE A 173 37.11 -7.38 7.61
C PHE A 173 37.86 -8.14 8.72
N GLU A 174 37.48 -9.39 9.03
CA GLU A 174 38.21 -10.24 9.97
C GLU A 174 39.69 -10.43 9.61
N ARG A 175 40.03 -10.48 8.31
CA ARG A 175 41.43 -10.53 7.86
C ARG A 175 42.19 -9.22 8.08
N TYR A 176 41.48 -8.10 8.14
CA TYR A 176 42.07 -6.78 8.38
C TYR A 176 42.15 -6.43 9.87
N SER A 177 41.17 -6.87 10.68
CA SER A 177 41.05 -6.55 12.11
C SER A 177 41.84 -7.47 13.04
N ASP A 178 42.18 -8.70 12.63
CA ASP A 178 43.08 -9.57 13.38
C ASP A 178 44.56 -9.38 12.93
N PRO A 179 45.41 -8.66 13.70
CA PRO A 179 46.83 -8.50 13.35
C PRO A 179 47.62 -9.83 13.34
N LYS A 180 47.06 -10.90 13.93
CA LYS A 180 47.66 -12.24 14.00
C LYS A 180 47.40 -13.12 12.76
N LYS A 181 46.38 -12.82 11.94
CA LYS A 181 46.02 -13.59 10.72
C LYS A 181 46.55 -12.99 9.42
N ARG A 182 47.31 -11.89 9.48
CA ARG A 182 48.18 -11.50 8.37
C ARG A 182 49.25 -12.57 8.26
N GLU A 183 49.03 -13.58 7.41
CA GLU A 183 50.10 -14.45 6.94
C GLU A 183 51.24 -13.53 6.49
N LYS A 184 52.31 -13.53 7.29
CA LYS A 184 53.57 -12.92 6.90
C LYS A 184 54.09 -13.77 5.76
N GLY A 185 53.65 -13.47 4.54
CA GLY A 185 54.46 -13.77 3.38
C GLY A 185 55.83 -13.15 3.65
N GLU A 186 56.89 -13.95 3.63
CA GLU A 186 58.27 -13.48 3.74
C GLU A 186 58.56 -12.52 2.58
N ARG A 187 58.25 -11.24 2.80
CA ARG A 187 58.80 -10.17 1.97
C ARG A 187 60.24 -10.01 2.39
N GLY A 188 61.14 -10.17 1.40
CA GLY A 188 62.57 -10.02 1.58
C GLY A 188 62.95 -8.76 2.37
N ARG A 189 64.03 -8.90 3.14
CA ARG A 189 64.54 -7.94 4.13
C ARG A 189 64.62 -6.52 3.53
N THR A 190 63.57 -5.73 3.74
CA THR A 190 63.59 -4.33 3.31
C THR A 190 64.55 -3.60 4.25
N LYS A 191 65.57 -2.95 3.68
CA LYS A 191 66.57 -2.18 4.43
C LYS A 191 65.86 -1.32 5.47
N GLY A 192 66.15 -1.58 6.73
CA GLY A 192 65.54 -0.90 7.88
C GLY A 192 65.77 0.60 7.77
N LYS A 193 64.77 1.33 7.29
CA LYS A 193 64.65 2.75 7.60
C LYS A 193 64.19 2.83 9.05
N GLN A 194 64.97 3.55 9.85
CA GLN A 194 64.80 3.69 11.29
C GLN A 194 63.33 3.86 11.68
N SER A 195 62.91 2.95 12.55
CA SER A 195 61.73 3.06 13.38
C SER A 195 61.92 4.25 14.34
N TYR A 196 61.55 5.45 13.91
CA TYR A 196 61.06 6.50 14.79
C TYR A 196 60.39 7.56 13.92
N MET A 197 59.14 7.91 14.25
CA MET A 197 58.24 8.80 13.49
C MET A 197 57.63 8.17 12.22
N TYR A 198 56.49 7.50 12.40
CA TYR A 198 55.46 7.54 11.37
C TYR A 198 55.21 9.03 11.07
N SER A 199 55.65 9.53 9.91
CA SER A 199 55.48 10.96 9.60
C SER A 199 53.99 11.31 9.72
N GLU A 200 53.66 12.46 10.29
CA GLU A 200 52.26 12.90 10.42
C GLU A 200 51.52 12.83 9.08
N ARG A 201 52.24 13.12 7.98
CA ARG A 201 51.71 13.04 6.62
C ARG A 201 51.22 11.64 6.25
N GLN A 202 51.92 10.60 6.71
CA GLN A 202 51.54 9.22 6.45
C GLN A 202 50.36 8.80 7.34
N ARG A 203 50.34 9.20 8.61
CA ARG A 203 49.16 9.00 9.51
C ARG A 203 47.90 9.64 8.93
N ARG A 204 48.00 10.88 8.46
CA ARG A 204 46.89 11.59 7.79
C ARG A 204 46.39 10.85 6.54
N ARG A 205 47.29 10.28 5.73
CA ARG A 205 46.91 9.48 4.56
C ARG A 205 46.17 8.19 4.93
N HIS A 206 46.63 7.49 5.96
CA HIS A 206 45.97 6.27 6.45
C HIS A 206 44.59 6.59 7.03
N LYS A 207 44.48 7.62 7.87
CA LYS A 207 43.20 8.10 8.40
C LYS A 207 42.23 8.53 7.30
N HIS A 208 42.70 9.29 6.32
CA HIS A 208 41.89 9.69 5.17
C HIS A 208 41.39 8.48 4.39
N LYS A 209 42.26 7.49 4.15
CA LYS A 209 41.87 6.25 3.47
C LYS A 209 40.77 5.49 4.24
N GLN A 210 40.91 5.32 5.56
CA GLN A 210 39.89 4.68 6.39
C GLN A 210 38.55 5.43 6.32
N ILE A 211 38.57 6.76 6.36
CA ILE A 211 37.37 7.58 6.23
C ILE A 211 36.71 7.38 4.86
N THR A 212 37.49 7.39 3.78
CA THR A 212 36.97 7.14 2.43
C THR A 212 36.37 5.75 2.30
N ASP A 213 37.06 4.72 2.81
CA ASP A 213 36.56 3.34 2.79
C ASP A 213 35.20 3.22 3.54
N MET A 214 35.00 4.00 4.62
CA MET A 214 33.73 4.06 5.36
C MET A 214 32.64 4.88 4.66
N LYS A 215 33.01 5.90 3.88
CA LYS A 215 32.05 6.62 3.01
C LYS A 215 31.54 5.70 1.91
N ASP A 216 32.44 5.00 1.23
CA ASP A 216 32.12 4.03 0.19
C ASP A 216 31.21 2.91 0.74
N PHE A 217 31.43 2.49 1.98
CA PHE A 217 30.55 1.53 2.68
C PHE A 217 29.13 2.08 2.89
N LEU A 218 29.00 3.34 3.34
CA LEU A 218 27.70 4.00 3.52
C LEU A 218 26.99 4.29 2.17
N GLU A 219 27.73 4.49 1.08
CA GLU A 219 27.16 4.57 -0.27
C GLU A 219 26.51 3.25 -0.67
N CYS A 220 27.19 2.13 -0.43
CA CYS A 220 26.70 0.78 -0.70
C CYS A 220 25.53 0.37 0.22
N ARG A 221 25.51 0.82 1.47
CA ARG A 221 24.47 0.51 2.48
C ARG A 221 23.56 1.70 2.74
N LYS A 222 22.60 1.91 1.81
CA LYS A 222 21.61 3.01 1.87
C LYS A 222 20.67 2.96 3.08
N ASP A 223 20.61 1.81 3.76
CA ASP A 223 19.86 1.57 4.99
C ASP A 223 20.54 2.14 6.25
N LEU A 224 21.85 2.43 6.19
CA LEU A 224 22.62 2.93 7.33
C LEU A 224 22.84 4.44 7.22
N LEU A 225 22.48 5.16 8.29
CA LEU A 225 22.66 6.61 8.39
C LEU A 225 24.02 7.00 8.96
N SER A 226 24.69 6.11 9.69
CA SER A 226 26.03 6.39 10.24
C SER A 226 26.82 5.12 10.55
N VAL A 227 28.14 5.22 10.50
CA VAL A 227 29.09 4.17 10.93
C VAL A 227 30.11 4.77 11.88
N GLU A 228 30.39 4.07 12.98
CA GLU A 228 31.38 4.44 13.99
C GLU A 228 32.56 3.46 13.93
N PHE A 229 33.78 3.98 13.92
CA PHE A 229 35.00 3.17 13.95
C PHE A 229 36.06 3.80 14.84
N LEU A 230 36.98 2.98 15.35
CA LEU A 230 38.12 3.42 16.15
C LEU A 230 39.31 3.72 15.24
N ASP A 231 39.83 4.94 15.30
CA ASP A 231 41.06 5.36 14.63
C ASP A 231 42.28 4.65 15.25
N GLU A 232 43.43 4.64 14.56
CA GLU A 232 44.68 4.02 15.03
C GLU A 232 45.21 4.66 16.33
N GLY A 233 44.75 5.86 16.68
CA GLY A 233 45.00 6.54 17.95
C GLY A 233 44.00 6.24 19.07
N GLY A 234 43.04 5.32 18.86
CA GLY A 234 42.01 4.94 19.85
C GLY A 234 40.83 5.91 19.97
N GLN A 235 40.72 6.89 19.07
CA GLN A 235 39.59 7.84 19.04
C GLN A 235 38.42 7.30 18.20
N THR A 236 37.20 7.41 18.70
CA THR A 236 36.00 7.04 17.95
C THR A 236 35.64 8.12 16.93
N VAL A 237 35.61 7.72 15.66
CA VAL A 237 35.23 8.55 14.52
C VAL A 237 33.90 8.04 13.99
N LYS A 238 32.92 8.93 13.89
CA LYS A 238 31.59 8.67 13.35
C LYS A 238 31.45 9.32 11.99
N VAL A 239 31.13 8.55 10.96
CA VAL A 239 30.77 9.06 9.64
C VAL A 239 29.26 9.02 9.53
N VAL A 240 28.62 10.18 9.32
CA VAL A 240 27.16 10.32 9.18
C VAL A 240 26.85 10.72 7.75
N ARG A 241 25.88 10.03 7.15
CA ARG A 241 25.34 10.36 5.83
C ARG A 241 24.34 11.50 5.97
N ASN A 242 24.56 12.60 5.25
CA ASN A 242 23.63 13.70 5.12
C ASN A 242 23.19 13.84 3.65
N ASP A 243 22.07 14.49 3.37
CA ASP A 243 21.38 14.44 2.06
C ASP A 243 22.26 14.80 0.85
N ASN A 244 23.34 15.56 1.04
CA ASN A 244 24.28 15.95 -0.02
C ASN A 244 25.76 15.64 0.29
N ASP A 245 26.11 15.16 1.49
CA ASP A 245 27.51 15.01 1.92
C ASP A 245 27.70 14.07 3.13
N TYR A 246 28.96 13.68 3.39
CA TYR A 246 29.35 12.88 4.55
C TYR A 246 29.98 13.75 5.65
N ILE A 247 29.33 13.79 6.83
CA ILE A 247 29.84 14.50 8.00
C ILE A 247 30.70 13.56 8.85
N ILE A 248 31.94 13.96 9.13
CA ILE A 248 32.85 13.22 10.02
C ILE A 248 32.77 13.87 11.40
N ARG A 249 32.13 13.21 12.35
CA ARG A 249 32.05 13.63 13.76
C ARG A 249 33.07 12.83 14.56
N THR A 250 33.99 13.49 15.25
CA THR A 250 34.79 12.83 16.30
C THR A 250 34.02 12.90 17.61
N ALA A 251 34.11 11.87 18.46
CA ALA A 251 33.31 11.74 19.69
C ALA A 251 33.36 12.94 20.65
N ASP A 252 34.33 13.86 20.50
CA ASP A 252 34.49 15.04 21.34
C ASP A 252 33.91 16.35 20.75
N GLN A 253 33.40 16.33 19.52
CA GLN A 253 32.86 17.52 18.85
C GLN A 253 31.33 17.53 18.88
N ILE A 254 30.76 17.92 20.03
CA ILE A 254 29.43 18.55 20.07
C ILE A 254 29.59 19.91 19.38
N CYS A 255 28.89 20.15 18.27
CA CYS A 255 28.96 21.41 17.56
C CYS A 255 28.21 22.51 18.33
N GLU A 256 28.62 23.78 18.18
CA GLU A 256 27.91 24.91 18.78
C GLU A 256 26.45 25.00 18.31
N GLU A 257 26.18 24.58 17.08
CA GLU A 257 24.84 24.47 16.49
C GLU A 257 23.94 23.50 17.26
N ASP A 258 24.47 22.35 17.70
CA ASP A 258 23.72 21.38 18.52
C ASP A 258 23.39 21.96 19.91
N ILE A 259 24.26 22.84 20.43
CA ILE A 259 24.05 23.54 21.71
C ILE A 259 22.96 24.60 21.55
N ASP A 260 22.99 25.36 20.45
CA ASP A 260 22.02 26.40 20.13
C ASP A 260 20.62 25.80 19.91
N GLU A 261 20.51 24.64 19.23
CA GLU A 261 19.25 23.90 19.09
C GLU A 261 18.71 23.41 20.44
N MET A 262 19.58 22.92 21.33
CA MET A 262 19.15 22.52 22.67
C MET A 262 18.69 23.70 23.52
N ILE A 263 19.32 24.87 23.42
CA ILE A 263 18.86 26.10 24.08
C ILE A 263 17.45 26.46 23.59
N PHE A 264 17.23 26.41 22.27
CA PHE A 264 15.92 26.67 21.68
C PHE A 264 14.84 25.70 22.21
N ILE A 265 15.14 24.40 22.28
CA ILE A 265 14.22 23.39 22.83
C ILE A 265 13.95 23.66 24.31
N MET A 266 14.97 23.96 25.11
CA MET A 266 14.80 24.27 26.52
C MET A 266 13.91 25.48 26.75
N ASP A 267 14.07 26.54 25.96
CA ASP A 267 13.26 27.75 26.06
C ASP A 267 11.82 27.54 25.53
N THR A 268 11.67 26.77 24.45
CA THR A 268 10.33 26.49 23.85
C THR A 268 9.47 25.64 24.78
N PHE A 269 10.06 24.66 25.46
CA PHE A 269 9.34 23.73 26.33
C PHE A 269 9.44 24.10 27.82
N ASN A 270 9.97 25.28 28.16
CA ASN A 270 10.19 25.74 29.54
C ASN A 270 10.91 24.71 30.42
N VAL A 271 11.91 24.02 29.86
CA VAL A 271 12.72 23.05 30.58
C VAL A 271 13.73 23.79 31.46
N THR A 272 13.67 23.55 32.77
CA THR A 272 14.63 24.13 33.71
C THR A 272 16.03 23.55 33.49
N GLN A 273 17.06 24.32 33.83
CA GLN A 273 18.46 23.88 33.72
C GLN A 273 18.73 22.60 34.51
N SER A 274 18.10 22.45 35.67
CA SER A 274 18.16 21.24 36.50
C SER A 274 17.48 20.05 35.82
N GLY A 275 16.29 20.25 35.24
CA GLY A 275 15.59 19.21 34.48
C GLY A 275 16.39 18.74 33.27
N TYR A 276 17.02 19.67 32.55
CA TYR A 276 17.92 19.31 31.45
C TYR A 276 19.15 18.55 31.94
N HIS A 277 19.74 18.94 33.08
CA HIS A 277 20.90 18.26 33.64
C HIS A 277 20.62 16.79 33.95
N GLU A 278 19.44 16.49 34.51
CA GLU A 278 19.02 15.11 34.77
C GLU A 278 18.83 14.29 33.49
N ILE A 279 18.28 14.90 32.43
CA ILE A 279 18.13 14.26 31.13
C ILE A 279 19.51 14.00 30.50
N ALA A 280 20.41 14.98 30.53
CA ALA A 280 21.76 14.86 29.99
C ALA A 280 22.62 13.81 30.72
N GLN A 281 22.38 13.56 32.02
CA GLN A 281 23.03 12.47 32.74
C GLN A 281 22.58 11.08 32.24
N ARG A 282 21.34 10.95 31.78
CA ARG A 282 20.79 9.68 31.27
C ARG A 282 21.15 9.41 29.81
N TYR A 283 21.42 10.44 29.03
CA TYR A 283 21.74 10.33 27.61
C TYR A 283 23.11 10.95 27.31
N SER A 284 24.13 10.09 27.13
CA SER A 284 25.53 10.48 26.91
C SER A 284 25.80 11.27 25.62
N ALA A 285 24.83 11.31 24.70
CA ALA A 285 24.92 12.02 23.43
C ALA A 285 24.52 13.51 23.54
N LEU A 286 23.96 13.95 24.67
CA LEU A 286 23.50 15.33 24.85
C LEU A 286 24.63 16.28 25.29
N PRO A 287 24.58 17.56 24.89
CA PRO A 287 25.48 18.57 25.42
C PRO A 287 25.44 18.66 26.95
N ARG A 288 26.61 18.88 27.56
CA ARG A 288 26.67 19.08 29.02
C ARG A 288 25.94 20.37 29.40
N ALA A 289 25.16 20.31 30.48
CA ALA A 289 24.43 21.45 31.01
C ALA A 289 25.31 22.70 31.24
N CYS A 290 26.57 22.52 31.67
CA CYS A 290 27.50 23.65 31.84
C CYS A 290 27.86 24.36 30.53
N ARG A 291 27.94 23.63 29.40
CA ARG A 291 28.21 24.22 28.08
C ARG A 291 27.01 25.01 27.57
N ILE A 292 25.80 24.48 27.78
CA ILE A 292 24.54 25.18 27.45
C ILE A 292 24.39 26.46 28.26
N ALA A 293 24.63 26.42 29.58
CA ALA A 293 24.54 27.62 30.42
C ALA A 293 25.54 28.70 29.99
N LYS A 294 26.77 28.28 29.64
CA LYS A 294 27.81 29.19 29.13
C LYS A 294 27.40 29.83 27.80
N ARG A 295 26.95 29.03 26.82
CA ARG A 295 26.50 29.51 25.52
C ARG A 295 25.27 30.40 25.61
N ARG A 296 24.32 30.07 26.48
CA ARG A 296 23.13 30.91 26.77
C ARG A 296 23.53 32.29 27.29
N ASN A 297 24.51 32.36 28.19
CA ASN A 297 25.05 33.62 28.70
C ASN A 297 25.84 34.41 27.66
N GLU A 298 26.42 33.75 26.65
CA GLU A 298 27.09 34.39 25.51
C GLU A 298 26.09 34.94 24.47
N LEU A 299 24.89 34.36 24.36
CA LEU A 299 23.83 34.81 23.44
C LEU A 299 22.94 35.92 24.04
N LEU A 300 22.80 35.98 25.36
CA LEU A 300 22.02 36.99 26.08
C LEU A 300 22.43 38.48 25.86
N PRO A 301 23.71 38.84 25.61
CA PRO A 301 24.11 40.22 25.31
C PRO A 301 23.63 40.71 23.94
N CYS A 302 23.22 39.82 23.04
CA CYS A 302 22.78 40.16 21.67
C CYS A 302 21.28 40.46 21.56
N LEU A 303 20.54 40.36 22.67
CA LEU A 303 19.08 40.55 22.75
C LEU A 303 18.68 41.74 23.65
N LYS A 304 19.61 42.65 23.95
CA LYS A 304 19.34 43.94 24.61
C LYS A 304 19.42 45.10 23.63
#